data_AF-X0ZN63-F1
#
_entry.id   AF-X0ZN63-F1
#
_cell.length_a   1.000
_cell.length_b   1.000
_cell.length_c   1.000
_cell.angle_alpha   90.00
_cell.angle_beta   90.00
_cell.angle_gamma   90.00
#
_symmetry.space_group_name_H-M   'P 1'
#
loop_
_entity.id
_entity.type
_entity.pdbx_description
1 polymer ?
#
loop_
_entity_poly.entity_id
_entity_poly.type
_entity_poly.pdbx_seq_one_letter_code
_entity_poly.pdbx_strand_id
1 'polypeptide(L)'
;ADYLTRQGVAVLRADDRGVGKSTGDFSQATSEDFASDVLAGIEYLKTRKEINPKQIGLIGHSEGGLIAPMVAVKSPDVLAGIEYLKTRKEINPKQIGDRKK
;
A
#
# COMPACT_ATOMS: atom_id res chain seq x y z
N ALA A 1 5.95 -4.58 -6.97
CA ALA A 1 5.34 -5.88 -7.29
C ALA A 1 6.31 -6.80 -8.02
N ASP A 2 6.69 -6.50 -9.26
CA ASP A 2 7.62 -7.35 -10.06
C ASP A 2 8.90 -7.72 -9.30
N TYR A 3 9.58 -6.73 -8.69
CA TYR A 3 10.77 -6.98 -7.86
C TYR A 3 10.52 -8.02 -6.76
N LEU A 4 9.43 -7.90 -6.00
CA LEU A 4 9.08 -8.82 -4.92
C LEU A 4 8.78 -10.23 -5.44
N THR A 5 8.03 -10.32 -6.54
CA THR A 5 7.69 -11.61 -7.16
C THR A 5 8.93 -12.33 -7.69
N ARG A 6 9.92 -11.60 -8.24
CA ARG A 6 11.21 -12.17 -8.64
C ARG A 6 12.06 -12.68 -7.48
N GLN A 7 11.79 -12.22 -6.26
CA GLN A 7 12.43 -12.68 -5.03
C GLN A 7 11.62 -13.78 -4.33
N GLY A 8 10.60 -14.36 -4.98
CA GLY A 8 9.80 -15.44 -4.42
C GLY A 8 8.70 -15.00 -3.47
N VAL A 9 8.37 -13.71 -3.42
CA VAL A 9 7.27 -13.18 -2.61
C VAL A 9 5.98 -13.12 -3.44
N ALA A 10 4.94 -13.82 -3.00
CA ALA A 10 3.61 -13.69 -3.60
C ALA A 10 3.05 -12.29 -3.32
N VAL A 11 2.48 -11.64 -4.35
CA VAL A 11 1.95 -10.27 -4.23
C VAL A 11 0.49 -10.26 -4.70
N LEU A 12 -0.41 -9.81 -3.83
CA LEU A 12 -1.77 -9.44 -4.21
C LEU A 12 -1.83 -7.94 -4.51
N ARG A 13 -2.40 -7.59 -5.67
CA ARG A 13 -2.82 -6.24 -6.00
C ARG A 13 -4.28 -6.32 -6.42
N ALA A 14 -5.12 -5.50 -5.80
CA ALA A 14 -6.52 -5.34 -6.16
C ALA A 14 -6.72 -3.93 -6.72
N ASP A 15 -7.65 -3.81 -7.67
CA ASP A 15 -8.16 -2.50 -8.08
C ASP A 15 -9.10 -2.00 -6.98
N ASP A 16 -9.07 -0.69 -6.69
CA ASP A 16 -9.98 -0.08 -5.73
C ASP A 16 -11.44 -0.31 -6.14
N ARG A 17 -12.35 -0.29 -5.18
CA ARG A 17 -13.80 -0.37 -5.46
C ARG A 17 -14.22 0.65 -6.53
N GLY A 18 -15.03 0.21 -7.49
CA GLY A 18 -15.47 1.02 -8.62
C GLY A 18 -14.40 1.28 -9.69
N VAL A 19 -13.20 0.70 -9.58
CA VAL A 19 -12.12 0.82 -10.57
C VAL A 19 -11.90 -0.52 -11.29
N GLY A 20 -11.63 -0.46 -12.60
CA GLY A 20 -11.29 -1.64 -13.39
C GLY A 20 -12.42 -2.67 -13.40
N LYS A 21 -12.18 -3.84 -12.79
CA LYS A 21 -13.17 -4.92 -12.66
C LYS A 21 -13.81 -4.98 -11.26
N SER A 22 -13.36 -4.15 -10.32
CA SER A 22 -13.95 -4.08 -8.99
C SER A 22 -15.32 -3.39 -9.06
N THR A 23 -16.29 -3.91 -8.32
CA THR A 23 -17.62 -3.30 -8.17
C THR A 23 -17.59 -2.18 -7.13
N GLY A 24 -18.70 -1.46 -6.96
CA GLY A 24 -18.83 -0.36 -6.00
C GLY A 24 -18.61 1.03 -6.64
N ASP A 25 -18.48 2.04 -5.79
CA ASP A 25 -18.30 3.44 -6.21
C ASP A 25 -17.10 4.06 -5.48
N PHE A 26 -16.05 4.36 -6.25
CA PHE A 26 -14.85 5.00 -5.72
C PHE A 26 -15.13 6.41 -5.18
N SER A 27 -16.04 7.16 -5.82
CA SER A 27 -16.28 8.57 -5.49
C SER A 27 -16.92 8.78 -4.12
N GLN A 28 -17.59 7.74 -3.61
CA GLN A 28 -18.24 7.73 -2.30
C GLN A 28 -17.43 6.95 -1.25
N ALA A 29 -16.28 6.40 -1.63
CA ALA A 29 -15.47 5.57 -0.76
C ALA A 29 -14.77 6.39 0.32
N THR A 30 -14.76 5.87 1.54
CA THR A 30 -14.00 6.41 2.68
C THR A 30 -12.66 5.70 2.87
N SER A 31 -11.80 6.22 3.74
CA SER A 31 -10.59 5.50 4.14
C SER A 31 -10.93 4.21 4.92
N GLU A 32 -12.02 4.19 5.69
CA GLU A 32 -12.53 2.99 6.36
C GLU A 32 -12.98 1.90 5.37
N ASP A 33 -13.56 2.33 4.25
CA ASP A 33 -13.94 1.47 3.14
C ASP A 33 -12.72 0.81 2.50
N PHE A 34 -11.70 1.59 2.15
CA PHE A 34 -10.44 1.04 1.62
C PHE A 34 -9.74 0.12 2.61
N ALA A 35 -9.76 0.44 3.91
CA ALA A 35 -9.25 -0.46 4.94
C ALA A 35 -10.01 -1.79 4.98
N SER A 36 -11.32 -1.76 4.76
CA SER A 36 -12.15 -2.98 4.69
C SER A 36 -11.83 -3.82 3.45
N ASP A 37 -11.56 -3.19 2.30
CA ASP A 37 -11.15 -3.88 1.07
C ASP A 37 -9.78 -4.57 1.25
N VAL A 38 -8.83 -3.89 1.90
CA VAL A 38 -7.52 -4.47 2.22
C VAL A 38 -7.65 -5.66 3.18
N LEU A 39 -8.50 -5.57 4.21
CA LEU A 39 -8.78 -6.68 5.12
C LEU A 39 -9.37 -7.89 4.38
N ALA A 40 -10.31 -7.65 3.45
CA ALA A 40 -10.85 -8.72 2.62
C ALA A 40 -9.77 -9.39 1.76
N GLY A 41 -8.83 -8.61 1.22
CA GLY A 41 -7.66 -9.12 0.50
C GLY A 41 -6.72 -9.98 1.37
N ILE A 42 -6.49 -9.57 2.63
CA ILE A 42 -5.72 -10.35 3.61
C ILE A 42 -6.42 -11.68 3.92
N GLU A 43 -7.72 -11.65 4.20
CA GLU A 43 -8.50 -12.86 4.47
C GLU A 43 -8.51 -13.80 3.27
N TYR A 44 -8.63 -13.26 2.04
CA TYR A 44 -8.46 -14.05 0.82
C TYR A 44 -7.08 -14.72 0.77
N LEU A 45 -5.98 -14.01 1.03
CA LEU A 45 -4.64 -14.59 1.05
C LEU A 45 -4.50 -15.71 2.09
N LYS A 46 -5.12 -15.57 3.28
CA LYS A 46 -5.10 -16.61 4.32
C LYS A 46 -5.78 -17.92 3.87
N THR A 47 -6.68 -17.88 2.88
CA THR A 47 -7.31 -19.10 2.33
C THR A 47 -6.43 -19.87 1.34
N ARG A 48 -5.33 -19.27 0.88
CA ARG A 48 -4.50 -19.83 -0.19
C ARG A 48 -3.49 -20.81 0.38
N LYS A 49 -3.48 -22.05 -0.13
CA LYS A 49 -2.55 -23.11 0.31
C LYS A 49 -1.07 -22.76 0.07
N GLU A 50 -0.81 -21.90 -0.90
CA GLU A 50 0.51 -21.44 -1.31
C GLU A 50 1.02 -20.26 -0.45
N ILE A 51 0.19 -19.71 0.44
CA ILE A 51 0.54 -18.59 1.31
C ILE A 51 0.68 -19.06 2.75
N ASN A 52 1.76 -18.66 3.41
CA ASN A 52 1.89 -18.85 4.85
C ASN A 52 1.15 -17.71 5.57
N PRO A 53 0.04 -17.97 6.30
CA PRO A 53 -0.74 -16.92 6.94
C PRO A 53 0.03 -16.18 8.05
N LYS A 54 1.14 -16.75 8.56
CA LYS A 54 2.02 -16.10 9.54
C LYS A 54 3.05 -15.16 8.91
N GLN A 55 3.06 -15.02 7.58
CA GLN A 55 4.01 -14.20 6.83
C GLN A 55 3.28 -13.36 5.78
N ILE A 56 2.26 -12.62 6.23
CA ILE A 56 1.55 -11.64 5.40
C ILE A 56 2.03 -10.25 5.79
N GLY A 57 2.41 -9.46 4.79
CA GLY A 57 2.82 -8.07 4.94
C GLY A 57 1.99 -7.15 4.04
N LEU A 58 1.82 -5.90 4.47
CA LEU A 58 1.11 -4.85 3.77
C LEU A 58 2.06 -3.68 3.48
N ILE A 59 2.05 -3.19 2.24
CA ILE A 59 2.83 -2.01 1.82
C ILE A 59 1.84 -0.94 1.37
N GLY A 60 1.79 0.17 2.11
CA GLY A 60 0.95 1.33 1.80
C GLY A 60 1.72 2.44 1.09
N HIS A 61 1.19 2.97 -0.03
CA HIS A 61 1.74 4.13 -0.74
C HIS A 61 0.71 5.25 -0.82
N SER A 62 1.14 6.51 -0.66
CA SER A 62 0.25 7.69 -0.65
C SER A 62 -0.87 7.53 0.39
N GLU A 63 -2.14 7.44 -0.02
CA GLU A 63 -3.27 7.19 0.90
C GLU A 63 -3.13 5.84 1.61
N GLY A 64 -2.49 4.85 0.97
CA GLY A 64 -2.13 3.59 1.60
C GLY A 64 -1.28 3.76 2.87
N GLY A 65 -0.57 4.88 3.03
CA GLY A 65 0.14 5.20 4.27
C GLY A 65 -0.77 5.48 5.46
N LEU A 66 -1.99 5.94 5.22
CA LEU A 66 -3.06 6.05 6.22
C LEU A 66 -3.78 4.71 6.40
N ILE A 67 -4.09 4.01 5.31
CA ILE A 67 -4.83 2.75 5.35
C ILE A 67 -4.05 1.63 6.06
N ALA A 68 -2.74 1.53 5.82
CA ALA A 68 -1.91 0.48 6.39
C ALA A 68 -1.95 0.40 7.92
N PRO A 69 -1.77 1.50 8.69
CA PRO A 69 -1.91 1.47 10.14
C PRO A 69 -3.36 1.20 10.61
N MET A 70 -4.38 1.68 9.87
CA MET A 70 -5.78 1.35 10.20
C MET A 70 -6.05 -0.16 10.11
N VAL A 71 -5.45 -0.82 9.11
CA VAL A 71 -5.54 -2.28 8.93
C VAL A 71 -4.73 -3.02 9.99
N ALA A 72 -3.52 -2.57 10.31
CA ALA A 72 -2.64 -3.20 11.29
C ALA A 72 -3.28 -3.30 12.69
N VAL A 73 -4.07 -2.29 13.08
CA VAL A 73 -4.83 -2.32 14.35
C VAL A 73 -5.93 -3.39 14.32
N LYS A 74 -6.55 -3.63 13.16
CA LYS A 74 -7.64 -4.61 13.00
C LYS A 74 -7.14 -6.04 12.74
N SER A 75 -5.93 -6.20 12.20
CA SER A 75 -5.27 -7.50 11.93
C SER A 75 -3.84 -7.49 12.51
N PRO A 76 -3.69 -7.70 13.83
CA PRO A 76 -2.40 -7.58 14.51
C PRO A 76 -1.36 -8.64 14.10
N ASP A 77 -1.79 -9.66 13.37
CA ASP A 77 -0.97 -10.71 12.76
C ASP A 77 -0.30 -10.29 11.44
N VAL A 78 -0.62 -9.11 10.90
CA VAL A 78 -0.09 -8.58 9.64
C VAL A 78 0.97 -7.51 9.89
N LEU A 79 2.12 -7.66 9.25
CA LEU A 79 3.17 -6.63 9.27
C LEU A 79 2.82 -5.51 8.30
N ALA A 80 2.64 -4.28 8.79
CA ALA A 80 2.36 -3.12 7.95
C ALA A 80 3.58 -2.21 7.80
N GLY A 81 3.92 -1.87 6.55
CA GLY A 81 4.93 -0.89 6.19
C GLY A 81 4.33 0.25 5.37
N ILE A 82 4.81 1.48 5.63
CA ILE A 82 4.42 2.68 4.89
C ILE A 82 5.58 3.07 3.99
N GLU A 83 5.35 3.12 2.68
CA GLU A 83 6.30 3.62 1.71
C GLU A 83 5.89 5.05 1.30
N TYR A 84 6.68 6.03 1.74
CA TYR A 84 6.49 7.44 1.36
C TYR A 84 7.58 7.87 0.37
N LEU A 85 7.29 7.76 -0.92
CA LEU A 85 8.16 8.31 -1.95
C LEU A 85 7.89 9.81 -2.10
N LYS A 86 8.63 10.63 -1.34
CA LYS A 86 8.79 12.04 -1.69
C LYS A 86 9.58 12.10 -2.97
N THR A 87 9.01 12.65 -4.04
CA THR A 87 9.79 12.98 -5.24
C THR A 87 10.99 13.83 -4.79
N ARG A 88 12.20 13.30 -4.99
CA ARG A 88 13.38 14.17 -4.97
C ARG A 88 13.18 15.11 -6.15
N LYS A 89 12.72 16.34 -5.89
CA LYS A 89 13.12 17.44 -6.77
C LYS A 89 14.63 17.41 -6.74
N GLU A 90 15.26 17.14 -7.88
CA GLU A 90 16.67 17.43 -8.04
C GLU A 90 16.85 18.91 -7.67
N ILE A 91 17.43 19.18 -6.50
CA ILE A 91 17.92 20.51 -6.19
C ILE A 91 19.13 20.67 -7.11
N ASN A 92 18.95 21.36 -8.23
CA ASN A 92 20.05 21.80 -9.05
C ASN A 92 20.93 22.73 -8.19
N PRO A 93 22.19 22.35 -7.88
CA PRO A 93 23.07 23.18 -7.04
C PRO A 93 23.28 24.59 -7.60
N LYS A 94 23.02 24.80 -8.90
CA LYS A 94 23.15 26.10 -9.58
C LYS A 94 22.06 27.12 -9.24
N GLN A 95 21.03 26.76 -8.46
CA GLN A 95 20.02 27.71 -7.98
C GLN A 95 20.26 28.22 -6.56
N ILE A 96 21.31 27.77 -5.87
CA ILE A 96 21.77 28.40 -4.62
C ILE A 96 22.61 29.60 -5.04
N GLY A 97 21.93 30.68 -5.40
CA GLY A 97 22.56 31.96 -5.68
C GLY A 97 23.34 32.44 -4.47
N ASP A 98 24.58 32.83 -4.72
CA ASP A 98 25.44 33.62 -3.83
C ASP A 98 24.63 34.71 -3.12
N ARG A 99 24.29 34.49 -1.84
CA ARG A 99 24.18 35.60 -0.89
C ARG A 99 25.52 35.74 -0.19
N LYS A 100 26.50 36.24 -0.95
CA LYS A 100 27.56 37.07 -0.38
C LYS A 100 27.15 38.52 -0.52
N LYS A 101 26.60 39.07 0.56
CA LYS A 101 26.86 40.41 1.09
C LYS A 101 26.27 40.49 2.48
#